data_AF-A0A5J4Q2J1-F1
#
_entry.id   AF-A0A5J4Q2J1-F1
#
_cell.length_a   1.000
_cell.length_b   1.000
_cell.length_c   1.000
_cell.angle_alpha   90.00
_cell.angle_beta   90.00
_cell.angle_gamma   90.00
#
_symmetry.space_group_name_H-M   'P 1'
#
loop_
_entity.id
_entity.type
_entity.pdbx_description
1 polymer ?
#
loop_
_entity_poly.entity_id
_entity_poly.type
_entity_poly.pdbx_seq_one_letter_code
_entity_poly.pdbx_strand_id
1 'polypeptide(L)'
;KDLRMIPTDSVVIKIDKEAVRRSGMMIPAALGDSIPEYMHISLKGKRALYKSELMMLEMLANANWERPLYIAISVGPENQLGMSNHFIQEGLAYRFTPFDTQALKATVDNQRMYDNLMNKFKFGGIDKPNVYLDDNVMRMCHTHRRLFASLAAQLLEEGKNEQALKVLDYCEQVIPDSNVPHSYLSTSLSIAEAYYQLGEQEKGDKIAEILFNNSLEYVTWYFRMNDRQLAISIEDAHYHLYLLNEYKNVMNQYESKVAPIYTDKLNTLNAIYNARVNE
;
A
#
# COMPACT_ATOMS: atom_id res chain seq x y z
N LYS A 1 -0.77 -30.54 -34.84
CA LYS A 1 -0.53 -29.08 -34.78
C LYS A 1 0.70 -28.89 -33.92
N ASP A 2 1.76 -28.30 -34.47
CA ASP A 2 3.00 -28.08 -33.74
C ASP A 2 2.80 -27.08 -32.61
N LEU A 3 3.48 -27.32 -31.49
CA LEU A 3 3.47 -26.43 -30.33
C LEU A 3 4.12 -25.10 -30.74
N ARG A 4 3.39 -23.99 -30.61
CA ARG A 4 4.00 -22.65 -30.80
C ARG A 4 4.96 -22.40 -29.63
N MET A 5 6.25 -22.36 -29.94
CA MET A 5 7.32 -22.19 -28.95
C MET A 5 7.95 -20.81 -29.12
N ILE A 6 8.26 -20.17 -27.99
CA ILE A 6 9.16 -19.01 -27.94
C ILE A 6 10.52 -19.56 -27.50
N PRO A 7 11.54 -19.63 -28.37
CA PRO A 7 12.82 -20.29 -28.08
C PRO A 7 13.77 -19.42 -27.23
N THR A 8 13.21 -18.58 -26.36
CA THR A 8 13.93 -17.67 -25.46
C THR A 8 13.09 -17.43 -24.22
N ASP A 9 13.76 -17.07 -23.12
CA ASP A 9 13.15 -16.66 -21.87
C ASP A 9 13.06 -15.12 -21.75
N SER A 10 13.19 -14.38 -22.85
CA SER A 10 13.10 -12.91 -22.84
C SER A 10 12.37 -12.36 -24.06
N VAL A 11 11.62 -11.28 -23.85
CA VAL A 11 11.03 -10.45 -24.91
C VAL A 11 11.69 -9.08 -24.85
N VAL A 12 12.11 -8.57 -26.00
CA VAL A 12 12.79 -7.29 -26.13
C VAL A 12 11.94 -6.34 -26.94
N ILE A 13 11.65 -5.16 -26.40
CA ILE A 13 10.85 -4.12 -27.05
C ILE A 13 11.73 -2.91 -27.29
N LYS A 14 11.82 -2.44 -28.54
CA LYS A 14 12.52 -1.21 -28.89
C LYS A 14 11.73 0.00 -28.41
N ILE A 15 12.42 0.96 -27.81
CA ILE A 15 11.79 2.16 -27.24
C ILE A 15 11.87 3.32 -28.22
N ASP A 16 10.71 3.93 -28.49
CA ASP A 16 10.65 5.25 -29.10
C ASP A 16 10.87 6.32 -28.02
N LYS A 17 12.12 6.80 -27.93
CA LYS A 17 12.54 7.78 -26.91
C LYS A 17 11.79 9.11 -27.03
N GLU A 18 11.43 9.51 -28.25
CA GLU A 18 10.68 10.75 -28.46
C GLU A 18 9.23 10.59 -28.04
N ALA A 19 8.60 9.44 -28.31
CA ALA A 19 7.26 9.15 -27.81
C ALA A 19 7.22 9.09 -26.27
N VAL A 20 8.23 8.49 -25.63
CA VAL A 20 8.38 8.49 -24.16
C VAL A 20 8.39 9.93 -23.62
N ARG A 21 9.19 10.83 -24.21
CA ARG A 21 9.24 12.24 -23.81
C ARG A 21 7.90 12.95 -24.03
N ARG A 22 7.27 12.76 -25.20
CA ARG A 22 5.95 13.34 -25.52
C ARG A 22 4.86 12.87 -24.55
N SER A 23 4.95 11.66 -24.02
CA SER A 23 3.96 11.09 -23.09
C SER A 23 3.94 11.75 -21.71
N GLY A 24 4.97 12.54 -21.39
CA GLY A 24 5.15 13.18 -20.08
C GLY A 24 5.26 12.21 -18.91
N MET A 25 5.64 10.95 -19.15
CA MET A 25 5.94 10.02 -18.05
C MET A 25 7.14 10.50 -17.25
N MET A 26 7.15 10.21 -15.95
CA MET A 26 8.31 10.49 -15.11
C MET A 26 9.51 9.68 -15.60
N ILE A 27 10.62 10.36 -15.84
CA ILE A 27 11.93 9.73 -16.02
C ILE A 27 12.59 9.69 -14.63
N PRO A 28 12.99 8.51 -14.12
CA PRO A 28 13.67 8.40 -12.84
C PRO A 28 14.88 9.34 -12.75
N ALA A 29 14.98 10.12 -11.68
CA ALA A 29 16.00 11.16 -11.52
C ALA A 29 17.44 10.64 -11.71
N ALA A 30 17.71 9.40 -11.30
CA ALA A 30 19.00 8.74 -11.46
C ALA A 30 19.44 8.57 -12.93
N LEU A 31 18.51 8.63 -13.89
CA LEU A 31 18.80 8.55 -15.32
C LEU A 31 19.01 9.93 -15.97
N GLY A 32 18.70 11.03 -15.28
CA GLY A 32 18.60 12.35 -15.90
C GLY A 32 17.62 12.31 -17.07
N ASP A 33 18.10 12.63 -18.28
CA ASP A 33 17.30 12.58 -19.53
C ASP A 33 17.52 11.30 -20.35
N SER A 34 18.23 10.32 -19.79
CA SER A 34 18.55 9.07 -20.47
C SER A 34 17.35 8.13 -20.52
N ILE A 35 17.07 7.63 -21.72
CA ILE A 35 16.02 6.62 -21.97
C ILE A 35 16.71 5.40 -22.61
N PRO A 36 16.47 4.18 -22.09
CA PRO A 36 17.06 2.97 -22.64
C PRO A 36 16.63 2.76 -24.09
N GLU A 37 17.47 2.10 -24.90
CA GLU A 37 17.11 1.77 -26.29
C GLU A 37 16.12 0.61 -26.35
N TYR A 38 16.21 -0.32 -25.40
CA TYR A 38 15.38 -1.52 -25.32
C TYR A 38 14.85 -1.73 -23.89
N MET A 39 13.61 -2.21 -23.79
CA MET A 39 13.04 -2.76 -22.56
C MET A 39 13.04 -4.28 -22.65
N HIS A 40 13.43 -4.93 -21.56
CA HIS A 40 13.48 -6.38 -21.45
C HIS A 40 12.36 -6.87 -20.52
N ILE A 41 11.57 -7.81 -21.03
CA ILE A 41 10.55 -8.54 -20.26
C ILE A 41 11.05 -9.97 -20.08
N SER A 42 11.23 -10.38 -18.82
CA SER A 42 11.66 -11.74 -18.49
C SER A 42 10.48 -12.72 -18.54
N LEU A 43 10.63 -13.79 -19.30
CA LEU A 43 9.75 -14.95 -19.32
C LEU A 43 10.33 -16.13 -18.52
N LYS A 44 11.44 -15.91 -17.79
CA LYS A 44 12.12 -16.95 -17.01
C LYS A 44 11.15 -17.58 -16.00
N GLY A 45 11.16 -18.90 -15.93
CA GLY A 45 10.27 -19.67 -15.06
C GLY A 45 8.85 -19.87 -15.59
N LYS A 46 8.49 -19.23 -16.72
CA LYS A 46 7.17 -19.44 -17.36
C LYS A 46 7.25 -20.62 -18.32
N ARG A 47 6.28 -21.53 -18.21
CA ARG A 47 6.13 -22.71 -19.10
C ARG A 47 5.18 -22.46 -20.27
N ALA A 48 4.32 -21.46 -20.14
CA ALA A 48 3.34 -21.07 -21.16
C ALA A 48 3.02 -19.58 -21.00
N LEU A 49 2.57 -18.97 -22.10
CA LEU A 49 1.91 -17.67 -22.08
C LEU A 49 0.42 -17.86 -22.32
N TYR A 50 -0.39 -17.33 -21.42
CA TYR A 50 -1.84 -17.34 -21.54
C TYR A 50 -2.34 -16.19 -22.43
N LYS A 51 -3.62 -16.24 -22.81
CA LYS A 51 -4.22 -15.22 -23.69
C LYS A 51 -4.10 -13.81 -23.12
N SER A 52 -4.27 -13.64 -21.81
CA SER A 52 -4.11 -12.34 -21.13
C SER A 52 -2.70 -11.78 -21.31
N GLU A 53 -1.68 -12.61 -21.18
CA GLU A 53 -0.28 -12.26 -21.33
C GLU A 53 0.08 -11.91 -22.77
N LEU A 54 -0.44 -12.68 -23.74
CA LEU A 54 -0.28 -12.38 -25.16
C LEU A 54 -0.97 -11.06 -25.54
N MET A 55 -2.14 -10.75 -24.96
CA MET A 55 -2.81 -9.47 -25.16
C MET A 55 -1.99 -8.31 -24.57
N MET A 56 -1.39 -8.48 -23.39
CA MET A 56 -0.51 -7.45 -22.82
C MET A 56 0.71 -7.18 -23.72
N LEU A 57 1.35 -8.22 -24.24
CA LEU A 57 2.47 -8.09 -25.16
C LEU A 57 2.05 -7.38 -26.46
N GLU A 58 0.89 -7.74 -27.02
CA GLU A 58 0.33 -7.09 -28.21
C GLU A 58 0.04 -5.61 -27.95
N MET A 59 -0.56 -5.27 -26.80
CA MET A 59 -0.83 -3.89 -26.41
C MET A 59 0.47 -3.10 -26.25
N LEU A 60 1.49 -3.66 -25.60
CA LEU A 60 2.80 -3.02 -25.44
C LEU A 60 3.50 -2.78 -26.78
N ALA A 61 3.46 -3.76 -27.68
CA ALA A 61 4.07 -3.67 -29.00
C ALA A 61 3.42 -2.60 -29.89
N ASN A 62 2.11 -2.33 -29.69
CA ASN A 62 1.35 -1.41 -30.53
C ASN A 62 1.06 -0.04 -29.87
N ALA A 63 1.25 0.11 -28.55
CA ALA A 63 1.01 1.38 -27.88
C ALA A 63 2.02 2.48 -28.25
N ASN A 64 3.22 2.09 -28.71
CA ASN A 64 4.32 2.97 -29.14
C ASN A 64 4.66 4.09 -28.14
N TRP A 65 4.37 3.90 -26.86
CA TRP A 65 4.55 4.90 -25.79
C TRP A 65 3.78 6.22 -25.97
N GLU A 66 2.95 6.35 -27.01
CA GLU A 66 2.12 7.53 -27.24
C GLU A 66 0.87 7.52 -26.36
N ARG A 67 0.31 6.32 -26.11
CA ARG A 67 -0.81 6.11 -25.20
C ARG A 67 -0.31 5.44 -23.92
N PRO A 68 -0.41 6.10 -22.76
CA PRO A 68 -0.06 5.48 -21.49
C PRO A 68 -0.84 4.19 -21.26
N LEU A 69 -0.12 3.11 -20.97
CA LEU A 69 -0.71 1.85 -20.54
C LEU A 69 -0.71 1.80 -19.02
N TYR A 70 -1.80 1.30 -18.46
CA TYR A 70 -1.96 1.15 -17.02
C TYR A 70 -2.48 -0.24 -16.66
N ILE A 71 -2.14 -0.68 -15.46
CA ILE A 71 -2.69 -1.87 -14.81
C ILE A 71 -3.17 -1.49 -13.41
N ALA A 72 -4.33 -1.99 -13.00
CA ALA A 72 -4.87 -1.68 -11.68
C ALA A 72 -3.99 -2.27 -10.57
N ILE A 73 -3.85 -1.56 -9.46
CA ILE A 73 -3.02 -2.01 -8.32
C ILE A 73 -3.53 -3.29 -7.65
N SER A 74 -4.79 -3.65 -7.90
CA SER A 74 -5.43 -4.87 -7.40
C SER A 74 -5.14 -6.12 -8.22
N VAL A 75 -4.51 -5.98 -9.40
CA VAL A 75 -4.15 -7.14 -10.24
C VAL A 75 -2.96 -7.86 -9.61
N GLY A 76 -3.13 -9.15 -9.32
CA GLY A 76 -2.09 -9.97 -8.69
C GLY A 76 -0.84 -10.14 -9.57
N PRO A 77 0.36 -10.31 -8.96
CA PRO A 77 1.63 -10.41 -9.69
C PRO A 77 1.66 -11.48 -10.79
N GLU A 78 0.93 -12.57 -10.61
CA GLU A 78 0.78 -13.66 -11.57
C GLU A 78 0.19 -13.21 -12.92
N ASN A 79 -0.56 -12.09 -12.90
CA ASN A 79 -1.21 -11.50 -14.06
C ASN A 79 -0.48 -10.27 -14.62
N GLN A 80 0.73 -9.95 -14.13
CA GLN A 80 1.50 -8.75 -14.50
C GLN A 80 2.65 -9.03 -15.50
N LEU A 81 2.73 -10.25 -16.05
CA LEU A 81 3.82 -10.69 -16.94
C LEU A 81 5.25 -10.52 -16.35
N GLY A 82 5.38 -10.50 -15.02
CA GLY A 82 6.66 -10.26 -14.36
C GLY A 82 7.23 -8.85 -14.59
N MET A 83 6.38 -7.88 -14.98
CA MET A 83 6.79 -6.50 -15.28
C MET A 83 6.66 -5.56 -14.07
N SER A 84 6.57 -6.07 -12.85
CA SER A 84 6.39 -5.24 -11.65
C SER A 84 7.55 -4.25 -11.42
N ASN A 85 8.74 -4.52 -11.97
CA ASN A 85 9.87 -3.62 -11.96
C ASN A 85 9.79 -2.50 -13.01
N HIS A 86 8.78 -2.51 -13.88
CA HIS A 86 8.55 -1.50 -14.91
C HIS A 86 7.36 -0.58 -14.57
N PHE A 87 6.88 -0.63 -13.32
CA PHE A 87 5.68 0.07 -12.88
C PHE A 87 6.01 1.34 -12.11
N ILE A 88 5.27 2.40 -12.40
CA ILE A 88 5.21 3.63 -11.60
C ILE A 88 3.78 3.82 -11.10
N GLN A 89 3.61 3.99 -9.80
CA GLN A 89 2.31 4.26 -9.20
C GLN A 89 1.94 5.73 -9.38
N GLU A 90 0.78 5.98 -10.00
CA GLU A 90 0.21 7.32 -10.16
C GLU A 90 -1.15 7.44 -9.44
N GLY A 91 -1.49 6.48 -8.57
CA GLY A 91 -2.75 6.39 -7.85
C GLY A 91 -3.25 4.95 -7.75
N LEU A 92 -4.51 4.69 -8.13
CA LEU A 92 -5.13 3.35 -8.15
C LEU A 92 -4.69 2.47 -9.33
N ALA A 93 -3.77 2.97 -10.16
CA ALA A 93 -3.19 2.22 -11.26
C ALA A 93 -1.69 2.46 -11.33
N TYR A 94 -0.97 1.42 -11.76
CA TYR A 94 0.42 1.49 -12.14
C TYR A 94 0.51 1.81 -13.62
N ARG A 95 1.32 2.81 -13.99
CA ARG A 95 1.72 3.09 -15.36
C ARG A 95 2.86 2.18 -15.76
N PHE A 96 2.78 1.62 -16.97
CA PHE A 96 3.92 0.92 -17.58
C PHE A 96 4.98 1.91 -18.05
N THR A 97 6.24 1.62 -17.76
CA THR A 97 7.39 2.43 -18.15
C THR A 97 8.51 1.55 -18.70
N PRO A 98 9.44 2.09 -19.50
CA PRO A 98 10.58 1.32 -20.00
C PRO A 98 11.74 1.19 -19.00
N PHE A 99 11.57 1.69 -17.77
CA PHE A 99 12.63 1.81 -16.77
C PHE A 99 12.52 0.71 -15.72
N ASP A 100 13.65 0.22 -15.21
CA ASP A 100 13.66 -0.62 -14.01
C ASP A 100 13.45 0.26 -12.76
N THR A 101 12.19 0.56 -12.46
CA THR A 101 11.77 1.47 -11.39
C THR A 101 12.15 0.96 -10.02
N GLN A 102 12.23 -0.36 -9.82
CA GLN A 102 12.67 -0.94 -8.56
C GLN A 102 14.16 -0.74 -8.34
N ALA A 103 15.00 -1.05 -9.34
CA ALA A 103 16.44 -0.82 -9.26
C ALA A 103 16.78 0.67 -9.07
N LEU A 104 15.97 1.54 -9.67
CA LEU A 104 16.13 2.99 -9.60
C LEU A 104 15.46 3.63 -8.38
N LYS A 105 14.77 2.85 -7.54
CA LYS A 105 13.97 3.34 -6.39
C LYS A 105 12.98 4.45 -6.78
N ALA A 106 12.35 4.31 -7.95
CA ALA A 106 11.45 5.29 -8.56
C ALA A 106 10.09 4.65 -8.88
N THR A 107 9.48 4.01 -7.89
CA THR A 107 8.24 3.21 -8.05
C THR A 107 6.96 4.05 -7.95
N VAL A 108 7.05 5.33 -7.60
CA VAL A 108 5.91 6.23 -7.37
C VAL A 108 6.19 7.58 -8.02
N ASP A 109 5.23 8.12 -8.78
CA ASP A 109 5.26 9.51 -9.27
C ASP A 109 4.48 10.39 -8.30
N ASN A 110 5.20 11.05 -7.39
CA ASN A 110 4.59 11.85 -6.32
C ASN A 110 3.81 13.05 -6.83
N GLN A 111 4.29 13.68 -7.91
CA GLN A 111 3.64 14.87 -8.44
C GLN A 111 2.28 14.52 -9.05
N ARG A 112 2.22 13.44 -9.83
CA ARG A 112 0.96 12.94 -10.40
C ARG A 112 0.06 12.34 -9.33
N MET A 113 0.62 11.57 -8.40
CA MET A 113 -0.17 10.98 -7.32
C MET A 113 -0.77 12.05 -6.41
N TYR A 114 -0.03 13.10 -6.07
CA TYR A 114 -0.53 14.25 -5.33
C TYR A 114 -1.67 14.94 -6.08
N ASP A 115 -1.46 15.30 -7.35
CA ASP A 115 -2.51 15.97 -8.15
C ASP A 115 -3.76 15.08 -8.31
N ASN A 116 -3.57 13.78 -8.52
CA ASN A 116 -4.67 12.84 -8.64
C ASN A 116 -5.48 12.73 -7.34
N LEU A 117 -4.81 12.50 -6.20
CA LEU A 117 -5.48 12.34 -4.90
C LEU A 117 -6.12 13.64 -4.40
N MET A 118 -5.40 14.76 -4.51
CA MET A 118 -5.81 16.03 -3.90
C MET A 118 -6.78 16.83 -4.76
N ASN A 119 -6.69 16.73 -6.10
CA ASN A 119 -7.43 17.63 -7.00
C ASN A 119 -8.43 16.91 -7.93
N LYS A 120 -8.22 15.63 -8.26
CA LYS A 120 -9.01 14.93 -9.29
C LYS A 120 -9.93 13.85 -8.76
N PHE A 121 -9.50 13.11 -7.74
CA PHE A 121 -10.27 12.00 -7.18
C PHE A 121 -11.53 12.51 -6.49
N LYS A 122 -12.60 11.72 -6.61
CA LYS A 122 -13.88 11.96 -5.94
C LYS A 122 -14.16 10.79 -5.02
N PHE A 123 -14.37 11.07 -3.74
CA PHE A 123 -14.54 10.06 -2.69
C PHE A 123 -16.00 9.69 -2.43
N GLY A 124 -16.92 10.02 -3.35
CA GLY A 124 -18.27 9.45 -3.36
C GLY A 124 -19.15 9.73 -2.13
N GLY A 125 -18.81 10.70 -1.28
CA GLY A 125 -19.56 11.00 -0.06
C GLY A 125 -19.21 10.12 1.15
N ILE A 126 -18.05 9.43 1.13
CA ILE A 126 -17.52 8.67 2.29
C ILE A 126 -17.40 9.55 3.55
N ASP A 127 -17.31 10.88 3.41
CA ASP A 127 -17.26 11.84 4.50
C ASP A 127 -18.61 12.11 5.20
N LYS A 128 -19.74 11.66 4.61
CA LYS A 128 -21.08 11.94 5.14
C LYS A 128 -21.46 10.98 6.27
N PRO A 129 -22.06 11.46 7.38
CA PRO A 129 -22.48 10.58 8.46
C PRO A 129 -23.56 9.59 7.98
N ASN A 130 -23.65 8.44 8.64
CA ASN A 130 -24.67 7.40 8.41
C ASN A 130 -24.65 6.77 7.00
N VAL A 131 -23.50 6.76 6.33
CA VAL A 131 -23.34 6.03 5.07
C VAL A 131 -23.09 4.55 5.37
N TYR A 132 -23.87 3.67 4.75
CA TYR A 132 -23.62 2.24 4.78
C TYR A 132 -22.56 1.88 3.74
N LEU A 133 -21.48 1.25 4.20
CA LEU A 133 -20.43 0.69 3.36
C LEU A 133 -20.43 -0.83 3.55
N ASP A 134 -20.73 -1.58 2.50
CA ASP A 134 -20.57 -3.04 2.54
C ASP A 134 -19.09 -3.43 2.55
N ASP A 135 -18.80 -4.72 2.82
CA ASP A 135 -17.43 -5.22 2.96
C ASP A 135 -16.54 -4.93 1.74
N ASN A 136 -17.08 -5.00 0.52
CA ASN A 136 -16.30 -4.72 -0.69
C ASN A 136 -15.97 -3.24 -0.79
N VAL A 137 -16.94 -2.36 -0.52
CA VAL A 137 -16.71 -0.90 -0.55
C VAL A 137 -15.73 -0.49 0.55
N MET A 138 -15.83 -1.09 1.74
CA MET A 138 -14.89 -0.89 2.84
C MET A 138 -13.44 -1.24 2.44
N ARG A 139 -13.23 -2.40 1.80
CA ARG A 139 -11.91 -2.78 1.25
C ARG A 139 -11.38 -1.78 0.23
N MET A 140 -12.26 -1.25 -0.63
CA MET A 140 -11.88 -0.20 -1.58
C MET A 140 -11.46 1.08 -0.85
N CYS A 141 -12.18 1.50 0.20
CA CYS A 141 -11.80 2.66 1.01
C CYS A 141 -10.42 2.48 1.67
N HIS A 142 -10.13 1.28 2.19
CA HIS A 142 -8.81 0.97 2.73
C HIS A 142 -7.70 1.10 1.69
N THR A 143 -7.96 0.68 0.44
CA THR A 143 -6.99 0.87 -0.66
C THR A 143 -6.73 2.35 -0.94
N HIS A 144 -7.74 3.21 -0.86
CA HIS A 144 -7.54 4.65 -1.04
C HIS A 144 -6.75 5.26 0.11
N ARG A 145 -7.08 4.93 1.37
CA ARG A 145 -6.31 5.38 2.55
C ARG A 145 -4.83 4.99 2.45
N ARG A 146 -4.54 3.79 1.97
CA ARG A 146 -3.16 3.34 1.71
C ARG A 146 -2.41 4.23 0.72
N LEU A 147 -3.07 4.73 -0.33
CA LEU A 147 -2.42 5.65 -1.27
C LEU A 147 -2.00 6.96 -0.59
N PHE A 148 -2.82 7.49 0.31
CA PHE A 148 -2.48 8.67 1.10
C PHE A 148 -1.30 8.39 2.03
N ALA A 149 -1.27 7.24 2.70
CA ALA A 149 -0.15 6.84 3.55
C ALA A 149 1.17 6.76 2.75
N SER A 150 1.15 6.10 1.59
CA SER A 150 2.33 6.01 0.70
C SER A 150 2.76 7.38 0.17
N LEU A 151 1.82 8.25 -0.22
CA LEU A 151 2.14 9.61 -0.64
C LEU A 151 2.80 10.42 0.47
N ALA A 152 2.25 10.37 1.68
CA ALA A 152 2.76 11.12 2.82
C ALA A 152 4.17 10.65 3.20
N ALA A 153 4.41 9.33 3.28
CA ALA A 153 5.72 8.77 3.56
C ALA A 153 6.76 9.26 2.54
N GLN A 154 6.43 9.24 1.25
CA GLN A 154 7.35 9.68 0.22
C GLN A 154 7.60 11.21 0.26
N LEU A 155 6.58 12.02 0.56
CA LEU A 155 6.75 13.47 0.74
C LEU A 155 7.64 13.79 1.95
N LEU A 156 7.58 12.98 3.01
CA LEU A 156 8.46 13.11 4.18
C LEU A 156 9.91 12.76 3.82
N GLU A 157 10.14 11.71 3.05
CA GLU A 157 11.48 11.37 2.53
C GLU A 157 12.06 12.50 1.66
N GLU A 158 11.22 13.21 0.90
CA GLU A 158 11.60 14.38 0.11
C GLU A 158 11.74 15.68 0.94
N GLY A 159 11.46 15.65 2.25
CA GLY A 159 11.48 16.83 3.13
C GLY A 159 10.33 17.82 2.91
N LYS A 160 9.27 17.42 2.18
CA LYS A 160 8.09 18.25 1.88
C LYS A 160 7.04 18.17 2.97
N ASN A 161 7.42 18.52 4.19
CA ASN A 161 6.63 18.32 5.41
C ASN A 161 5.23 18.97 5.36
N GLU A 162 5.13 20.21 4.87
CA GLU A 162 3.83 20.91 4.76
C GLU A 162 2.86 20.18 3.80
N GLN A 163 3.39 19.64 2.69
CA GLN A 163 2.57 18.89 1.74
C GLN A 163 2.16 17.54 2.33
N ALA A 164 3.06 16.86 3.03
CA ALA A 164 2.76 15.61 3.73
C ALA A 164 1.63 15.81 4.75
N LEU A 165 1.72 16.85 5.58
CA LEU A 165 0.66 17.18 6.55
C LEU A 165 -0.69 17.41 5.86
N LYS A 166 -0.70 18.21 4.79
CA LYS A 166 -1.92 18.47 4.01
C LYS A 166 -2.53 17.20 3.40
N VAL A 167 -1.71 16.26 2.96
CA VAL A 167 -2.14 14.96 2.41
C VAL A 167 -2.79 14.10 3.50
N LEU A 168 -2.17 14.03 4.68
CA LEU A 168 -2.71 13.28 5.81
C LEU A 168 -4.03 13.88 6.30
N ASP A 169 -4.08 15.20 6.49
CA ASP A 169 -5.29 15.89 6.96
C ASP A 169 -6.46 15.73 5.96
N TYR A 170 -6.16 15.80 4.65
CA TYR A 170 -7.17 15.59 3.63
C TYR A 170 -7.65 14.13 3.58
N CYS A 171 -6.77 13.15 3.83
CA CYS A 171 -7.17 11.75 3.97
C CYS A 171 -8.19 11.56 5.10
N GLU A 172 -7.92 12.14 6.28
CA GLU A 172 -8.83 12.08 7.44
C GLU A 172 -10.15 12.79 7.19
N GLN A 173 -10.14 13.86 6.38
CA GLN A 173 -11.35 14.56 5.99
C GLN A 173 -12.23 13.73 5.03
N VAL A 174 -11.63 13.13 3.99
CA VAL A 174 -12.39 12.46 2.92
C VAL A 174 -12.68 10.99 3.21
N ILE A 175 -11.91 10.37 4.10
CA ILE A 175 -12.06 8.98 4.56
C ILE A 175 -12.04 8.98 6.10
N PRO A 176 -13.06 9.52 6.76
CA PRO A 176 -13.06 9.63 8.22
C PRO A 176 -13.17 8.27 8.90
N ASP A 177 -12.49 8.12 10.04
CA ASP A 177 -12.56 6.94 10.91
C ASP A 177 -13.98 6.53 11.28
N SER A 178 -14.89 7.49 11.47
CA SER A 178 -16.29 7.22 11.85
C SER A 178 -17.04 6.34 10.84
N ASN A 179 -16.65 6.39 9.57
CA ASN A 179 -17.26 5.60 8.50
C ASN A 179 -16.35 4.48 8.02
N VAL A 180 -15.04 4.73 7.99
CA VAL A 180 -14.03 3.76 7.58
C VAL A 180 -13.03 3.63 8.72
N PRO A 181 -13.24 2.74 9.70
CA PRO A 181 -12.37 2.66 10.86
C PRO A 181 -10.90 2.45 10.49
N HIS A 182 -10.00 3.06 11.26
CA HIS A 182 -8.58 2.77 11.16
C HIS A 182 -8.32 1.30 11.50
N SER A 183 -7.48 0.70 10.67
CA SER A 183 -7.17 -0.72 10.76
C SER A 183 -5.76 -0.97 10.26
N TYR A 184 -5.20 -2.11 10.65
CA TYR A 184 -3.94 -2.59 10.09
C TYR A 184 -4.01 -2.70 8.55
N LEU A 185 -5.13 -3.20 8.02
CA LEU A 185 -5.35 -3.40 6.58
C LEU A 185 -5.30 -2.11 5.75
N SER A 186 -5.60 -0.97 6.37
CA SER A 186 -5.53 0.34 5.71
C SER A 186 -4.19 1.04 5.89
N THR A 187 -3.18 0.36 6.45
CA THR A 187 -1.85 0.92 6.74
C THR A 187 -1.95 2.19 7.60
N SER A 188 -2.94 2.21 8.51
CA SER A 188 -3.19 3.39 9.35
C SER A 188 -2.07 3.64 10.36
N LEU A 189 -1.27 2.62 10.70
CA LEU A 189 -0.09 2.80 11.55
C LEU A 189 0.93 3.74 10.90
N SER A 190 1.16 3.64 9.59
CA SER A 190 2.06 4.55 8.88
C SER A 190 1.51 5.98 8.78
N ILE A 191 0.19 6.15 8.82
CA ILE A 191 -0.44 7.49 8.93
C ILE A 191 -0.15 8.08 10.32
N ALA A 192 -0.31 7.28 11.38
CA ALA A 192 0.03 7.71 12.74
C ALA A 192 1.51 8.08 12.86
N GLU A 193 2.40 7.23 12.34
CA GLU A 193 3.84 7.48 12.29
C GLU A 193 4.18 8.76 11.52
N ALA A 194 3.55 8.98 10.36
CA ALA A 194 3.76 10.20 9.57
C ALA A 194 3.32 11.46 10.33
N TYR A 195 2.20 11.42 11.08
CA TYR A 195 1.82 12.52 11.96
C TYR A 195 2.84 12.75 13.07
N TYR A 196 3.36 11.69 13.70
CA TYR A 196 4.41 11.84 14.71
C TYR A 196 5.69 12.46 14.14
N GLN A 197 6.13 12.06 12.95
CA GLN A 197 7.30 12.64 12.27
C GLN A 197 7.12 14.14 11.97
N LEU A 198 5.87 14.58 11.78
CA LEU A 198 5.52 15.98 11.55
C LEU A 198 5.33 16.79 12.85
N GLY A 199 5.45 16.15 14.02
CA GLY A 199 5.22 16.78 15.32
C GLY A 199 3.74 16.87 15.73
N GLU A 200 2.83 16.26 14.98
CA GLU A 200 1.38 16.26 15.22
C GLU A 200 0.99 15.13 16.20
N GLN A 201 1.51 15.21 17.42
CA GLN A 201 1.47 14.10 18.36
C GLN A 201 0.06 13.66 18.75
N GLU A 202 -0.86 14.60 18.96
CA GLU A 202 -2.26 14.29 19.28
C GLU A 202 -2.98 13.54 18.14
N LYS A 203 -2.68 13.87 16.88
CA LYS A 203 -3.26 13.19 15.72
C LYS A 203 -2.69 11.78 15.56
N GLY A 204 -1.38 11.61 15.76
CA GLY A 204 -0.73 10.31 15.78
C GLY A 204 -1.29 9.42 16.89
N ASP A 205 -1.40 9.96 18.12
CA ASP A 205 -1.95 9.25 19.28
C ASP A 205 -3.37 8.78 19.01
N LYS A 206 -4.26 9.66 18.51
CA LYS A 206 -5.64 9.28 18.18
C LYS A 206 -5.74 8.03 17.29
N ILE A 207 -4.96 7.96 16.22
CA ILE A 207 -4.99 6.82 15.29
C ILE A 207 -4.39 5.57 15.95
N ALA A 208 -3.25 5.73 16.63
CA ALA A 208 -2.58 4.64 17.31
C ALA A 208 -3.45 4.02 18.42
N GLU A 209 -4.20 4.85 19.16
CA GLU A 209 -5.18 4.42 20.17
C GLU A 209 -6.32 3.60 19.57
N ILE A 210 -6.88 4.03 18.43
CA ILE A 210 -7.93 3.28 17.72
C ILE A 210 -7.42 1.90 17.32
N LEU A 211 -6.23 1.83 16.72
CA LEU A 211 -5.58 0.58 16.32
C LEU A 211 -5.33 -0.34 17.51
N PHE A 212 -4.79 0.20 18.60
CA PHE A 212 -4.50 -0.56 19.80
C PHE A 212 -5.77 -1.08 20.46
N ASN A 213 -6.78 -0.24 20.67
CA ASN A 213 -8.05 -0.63 21.30
C ASN A 213 -8.76 -1.72 20.49
N ASN A 214 -8.76 -1.62 19.15
CA ASN A 214 -9.32 -2.65 18.28
C ASN A 214 -8.65 -4.01 18.50
N SER A 215 -7.31 -4.09 18.45
CA SER A 215 -6.60 -5.35 18.69
C SER A 215 -6.72 -5.84 20.14
N LEU A 216 -6.77 -4.93 21.11
CA LEU A 216 -6.97 -5.23 22.53
C LEU A 216 -8.33 -5.90 22.76
N GLU A 217 -9.39 -5.43 22.11
CA GLU A 217 -10.73 -6.02 22.19
C GLU A 217 -10.74 -7.45 21.65
N TYR A 218 -10.13 -7.69 20.48
CA TYR A 218 -10.00 -9.03 19.91
C TYR A 218 -9.25 -9.99 20.84
N VAL A 219 -8.05 -9.62 21.31
CA VAL A 219 -7.28 -10.48 22.23
C VAL A 219 -8.05 -10.74 23.52
N THR A 220 -8.68 -9.71 24.09
CA THR A 220 -9.51 -9.86 25.30
C THR A 220 -10.67 -10.83 25.08
N TRP A 221 -11.31 -10.79 23.91
CA TRP A 221 -12.39 -11.71 23.55
C TRP A 221 -11.88 -13.15 23.41
N TYR A 222 -10.79 -13.38 22.67
CA TYR A 222 -10.18 -14.70 22.54
C TYR A 222 -9.81 -15.28 23.91
N PHE A 223 -9.23 -14.48 24.80
CA PHE A 223 -8.84 -14.93 26.15
C PHE A 223 -10.00 -15.13 27.12
N ARG A 224 -11.24 -14.77 26.76
CA ARG A 224 -12.44 -15.14 27.52
C ARG A 224 -13.06 -16.46 27.07
N MET A 225 -12.63 -17.00 25.94
CA MET A 225 -13.11 -18.28 25.44
C MET A 225 -12.66 -19.44 26.32
N ASN A 226 -13.36 -20.58 26.26
CA ASN A 226 -12.85 -21.82 26.87
C ASN A 226 -11.61 -22.34 26.13
N ASP A 227 -10.87 -23.26 26.75
CA ASP A 227 -9.57 -23.72 26.25
C ASP A 227 -9.65 -24.33 24.84
N ARG A 228 -10.73 -25.06 24.55
CA ARG A 228 -10.93 -25.65 23.21
C ARG A 228 -11.14 -24.58 22.14
N GLN A 229 -11.96 -23.58 22.42
CA GLN A 229 -12.24 -22.47 21.49
C GLN A 229 -11.00 -21.59 21.30
N LEU A 230 -10.27 -21.31 22.37
CA LEU A 230 -9.02 -20.58 22.33
C LEU A 230 -7.98 -21.33 21.48
N ALA A 231 -7.81 -22.64 21.70
CA ALA A 231 -6.87 -23.45 20.92
C ALA A 231 -7.19 -23.44 19.41
N ILE A 232 -8.47 -23.40 19.03
CA ILE A 232 -8.88 -23.30 17.61
C ILE A 232 -8.59 -21.91 17.03
N SER A 233 -8.65 -20.86 17.84
CA SER A 233 -8.54 -19.45 17.42
C SER A 233 -7.20 -18.82 17.79
N ILE A 234 -6.21 -19.63 18.19
CA ILE A 234 -4.98 -19.14 18.81
C ILE A 234 -4.13 -18.31 17.84
N GLU A 235 -4.14 -18.67 16.56
CA GLU A 235 -3.44 -17.93 15.50
C GLU A 235 -4.00 -16.51 15.34
N ASP A 236 -5.31 -16.32 15.47
CA ASP A 236 -5.92 -14.99 15.41
C ASP A 236 -5.55 -14.16 16.66
N ALA A 237 -5.49 -14.80 17.83
CA ALA A 237 -5.03 -14.14 19.05
C ALA A 237 -3.55 -13.73 18.93
N HIS A 238 -2.69 -14.59 18.38
CA HIS A 238 -1.28 -14.29 18.10
C HIS A 238 -1.13 -13.15 17.12
N TYR A 239 -1.94 -13.13 16.06
CA TYR A 239 -1.96 -12.03 15.08
C TYR A 239 -2.21 -10.68 15.78
N HIS A 240 -3.24 -10.57 16.61
CA HIS A 240 -3.53 -9.32 17.31
C HIS A 240 -2.50 -8.99 18.40
N LEU A 241 -1.94 -9.97 19.10
CA LEU A 241 -0.82 -9.72 20.04
C LEU A 241 0.43 -9.17 19.33
N TYR A 242 0.73 -9.67 18.13
CA TYR A 242 1.79 -9.11 17.29
C TYR A 242 1.50 -7.65 16.96
N LEU A 243 0.28 -7.33 16.49
CA LEU A 243 -0.12 -5.96 16.19
C LEU A 243 -0.01 -5.03 17.40
N LEU A 244 -0.44 -5.47 18.59
CA LEU A 244 -0.31 -4.69 19.82
C LEU A 244 1.14 -4.34 20.14
N ASN A 245 2.08 -5.26 19.89
CA ASN A 245 3.51 -4.98 20.05
C ASN A 245 4.00 -3.97 19.02
N GLU A 246 3.61 -4.10 17.76
CA GLU A 246 3.98 -3.13 16.70
C GLU A 246 3.47 -1.72 17.04
N TYR A 247 2.21 -1.58 17.45
CA TYR A 247 1.63 -0.29 17.82
C TYR A 247 2.33 0.33 19.02
N LYS A 248 2.60 -0.47 20.06
CA LYS A 248 3.39 -0.04 21.23
C LYS A 248 4.79 0.43 20.80
N ASN A 249 5.46 -0.29 19.91
CA ASN A 249 6.80 0.06 19.46
C ASN A 249 6.82 1.43 18.78
N VAL A 250 5.86 1.69 17.88
CA VAL A 250 5.72 3.01 17.23
C VAL A 250 5.39 4.09 18.27
N MET A 251 4.41 3.87 19.16
CA MET A 251 4.08 4.83 20.21
C MET A 251 5.29 5.18 21.10
N ASN A 252 6.10 4.17 21.49
CA ASN A 252 7.30 4.37 22.30
C ASN A 252 8.42 5.09 21.54
N GLN A 253 8.64 4.76 20.26
CA GLN A 253 9.64 5.41 19.41
C GLN A 253 9.42 6.93 19.33
N TYR A 254 8.16 7.36 19.37
CA TYR A 254 7.77 8.76 19.30
C TYR A 254 7.35 9.36 20.66
N GLU A 255 7.71 8.70 21.77
CA GLU A 255 7.47 9.19 23.13
C GLU A 255 6.01 9.59 23.40
N SER A 256 5.06 8.84 22.82
CA SER A 256 3.63 9.06 23.02
C SER A 256 3.26 9.01 24.51
N LYS A 257 2.49 10.00 24.96
CA LYS A 257 2.06 10.12 26.37
C LYS A 257 1.12 9.00 26.80
N VAL A 258 0.43 8.37 25.84
CA VAL A 258 -0.48 7.25 26.11
C VAL A 258 0.22 5.89 26.08
N ALA A 259 1.46 5.82 25.57
CA ALA A 259 2.21 4.56 25.44
C ALA A 259 2.36 3.77 26.76
N PRO A 260 2.61 4.40 27.94
CA PRO A 260 2.68 3.67 29.21
C PRO A 260 1.37 2.96 29.57
N ILE A 261 0.23 3.62 29.38
CA ILE A 261 -1.10 3.07 29.67
C ILE A 261 -1.34 1.79 28.85
N TYR A 262 -0.95 1.83 27.58
CA TYR A 262 -1.13 0.71 26.67
C TYR A 262 -0.11 -0.42 26.88
N THR A 263 1.11 -0.06 27.30
CA THR A 263 2.12 -1.04 27.71
C THR A 263 1.63 -1.88 28.88
N ASP A 264 1.02 -1.27 29.90
CA ASP A 264 0.47 -1.98 31.07
C ASP A 264 -0.67 -2.94 30.68
N LYS A 265 -1.56 -2.50 29.78
CA LYS A 265 -2.63 -3.36 29.24
C LYS A 265 -2.07 -4.57 28.50
N LEU A 266 -1.04 -4.38 27.66
CA LEU A 266 -0.40 -5.49 26.94
C LEU A 266 0.32 -6.45 27.90
N ASN A 267 0.99 -5.95 28.93
CA ASN A 267 1.61 -6.78 29.95
C ASN A 267 0.58 -7.66 30.67
N THR A 268 -0.60 -7.11 30.95
CA THR A 268 -1.72 -7.86 31.55
C THR A 268 -2.19 -8.99 30.61
N LEU A 269 -2.34 -8.72 29.31
CA LEU A 269 -2.69 -9.75 28.34
C LEU A 269 -1.61 -10.83 28.20
N ASN A 270 -0.33 -10.45 28.20
CA ASN A 270 0.77 -11.41 28.11
C ASN A 270 0.81 -12.34 29.33
N ALA A 271 0.47 -11.85 30.52
CA ALA A 271 0.35 -12.69 31.72
C ALA A 271 -0.78 -13.72 31.57
N ILE A 272 -1.95 -13.30 31.05
CA ILE A 272 -3.07 -14.21 30.76
C ILE A 272 -2.68 -15.25 29.72
N TYR A 273 -2.01 -14.82 28.65
CA TYR A 273 -1.50 -15.71 27.61
C TYR A 273 -0.61 -16.81 28.19
N ASN A 274 0.40 -16.43 28.99
CA ASN A 274 1.32 -17.38 29.60
C ASN A 274 0.59 -18.41 30.48
N ALA A 275 -0.33 -17.96 31.33
CA ALA A 275 -1.07 -18.84 32.24
C ALA A 275 -2.05 -19.80 31.54
N ARG A 276 -2.47 -19.49 30.29
CA ARG A 276 -3.46 -20.31 29.57
C ARG A 276 -2.89 -21.16 28.45
N VAL A 277 -1.73 -20.79 27.92
CA VAL A 277 -1.15 -21.40 26.71
C VAL A 277 0.19 -22.06 26.98
N ASN A 278 0.98 -21.53 27.93
CA ASN A 278 2.33 -22.01 28.21
C ASN A 278 2.44 -22.84 29.51
N GLU A 279 1.41 -22.83 30.36
CA GLU A 279 1.26 -23.67 31.55
C GLU A 279 0.26 -24.80 31.30
#